data_AF-A0A527ZHZ5-F1
#
_entry.id   AF-A0A527ZHZ5-F1
#
_cell.length_a   1.000
_cell.length_b   1.000
_cell.length_c   1.000
_cell.angle_alpha   90.00
_cell.angle_beta   90.00
_cell.angle_gamma   90.00
#
_symmetry.space_group_name_H-M   'P 1'
#
loop_
_entity.id
_entity.type
_entity.pdbx_description
1 polymer ?
#
loop_
_entity_poly.entity_id
_entity_poly.type
_entity_poly.pdbx_seq_one_letter_code
_entity_poly.pdbx_strand_id
1 'polypeptide(L)'
;MQIKDVLLAPGNGAFFYDDQEAIRSGAIQDGFAYLGAPTTLGFTSIRIPASSLSVGLVLTDDTVVWGDMMNVQYSGAGGRDPLFDTNQISNLTLRVVAPRLLDVDASRFRGSCTDVLESVGRQRLPLAVEYGVSQALLRAAAHLQRKTMAEIICTEFGLPLPTRRVPIYC
;
A
#
# COMPACT_ATOMS: atom_id res chain seq x y z
N MET A 1 -14.60 -18.57 0.26
CA MET A 1 -14.48 -17.36 1.10
C MET A 1 -13.72 -17.71 2.36
N GLN A 2 -12.61 -17.01 2.61
CA GLN A 2 -11.72 -17.26 3.77
C GLN A 2 -11.47 -16.00 4.61
N ILE A 3 -11.96 -14.84 4.17
CA ILE A 3 -11.89 -13.55 4.88
C ILE A 3 -13.30 -13.26 5.41
N LYS A 4 -13.42 -12.95 6.70
CA LYS A 4 -14.70 -12.64 7.34
C LYS A 4 -14.87 -11.17 7.73
N ASP A 5 -13.78 -10.41 7.83
CA ASP A 5 -13.81 -8.99 8.12
C ASP A 5 -12.57 -8.27 7.58
N VAL A 6 -12.66 -6.95 7.41
CA VAL A 6 -11.58 -6.08 6.92
C VAL A 6 -11.40 -4.92 7.89
N LEU A 7 -10.19 -4.78 8.42
CA LEU A 7 -9.81 -3.72 9.36
C LEU A 7 -8.96 -2.66 8.68
N LEU A 8 -9.11 -1.41 9.12
CA LEU A 8 -8.23 -0.31 8.72
C LEU A 8 -7.61 0.34 9.96
N ALA A 9 -6.29 0.54 9.94
CA ALA A 9 -5.56 1.15 11.04
C ALA A 9 -4.58 2.22 10.52
N PRO A 10 -4.75 3.51 10.91
CA PRO A 10 -3.85 4.57 10.49
C PRO A 10 -2.46 4.38 11.12
N GLY A 11 -1.42 4.75 10.38
CA GLY A 11 -0.04 4.70 10.84
C GLY A 11 0.79 5.85 10.28
N ASN A 12 2.05 5.90 10.72
CA ASN A 12 3.04 6.84 10.20
C ASN A 12 3.95 6.11 9.21
N GLY A 13 4.36 6.81 8.16
CA GLY A 13 5.49 6.40 7.33
C GLY A 13 6.81 6.57 8.08
N ALA A 14 7.86 5.90 7.61
CA ALA A 14 9.20 6.00 8.19
C ALA A 14 9.96 7.28 7.80
N PHE A 15 9.31 8.17 7.03
CA PHE A 15 9.92 9.40 6.52
C PHE A 15 8.85 10.50 6.32
N PHE A 16 9.08 11.41 5.38
CA PHE A 16 8.24 12.56 5.10
C PHE A 16 7.74 12.53 3.65
N TYR A 17 6.59 13.15 3.40
CA TYR A 17 6.26 13.61 2.07
C TYR A 17 6.90 14.98 1.86
N ASP A 18 7.65 15.10 0.78
CA ASP A 18 8.32 16.33 0.38
C ASP A 18 7.77 16.81 -0.96
N ASP A 19 7.44 18.08 -1.04
CA ASP A 19 7.03 18.74 -2.26
C ASP A 19 8.24 18.96 -3.16
N GLN A 20 8.47 18.01 -4.06
CA GLN A 20 9.61 18.02 -4.95
C GLN A 20 9.66 19.26 -5.84
N GLU A 21 8.51 19.80 -6.26
CA GLU A 21 8.46 20.95 -7.15
C GLU A 21 8.87 22.22 -6.42
N ALA A 22 8.36 22.44 -5.21
CA ALA A 22 8.78 23.56 -4.38
C ALA A 22 10.28 23.50 -4.04
N ILE A 23 10.79 22.30 -3.70
CA ILE A 23 12.22 22.09 -3.43
C ILE A 23 13.07 22.41 -4.66
N ARG A 24 12.70 21.90 -5.84
CA ARG A 24 13.41 22.17 -7.10
C ARG A 24 13.35 23.64 -7.52
N SER A 25 12.30 24.34 -7.11
CA SER A 25 12.13 25.79 -7.33
C SER A 25 12.95 26.65 -6.36
N GLY A 26 13.78 26.03 -5.51
CA GLY A 26 14.71 26.74 -4.63
C GLY A 26 14.15 27.03 -3.23
N ALA A 27 13.28 26.17 -2.70
CA ALA A 27 12.81 26.28 -1.33
C ALA A 27 13.98 26.41 -0.34
N ILE A 28 13.88 27.38 0.57
CA ILE A 28 14.91 27.62 1.58
C ILE A 28 14.77 26.57 2.68
N GLN A 29 15.86 25.88 3.01
CA GLN A 29 15.90 24.95 4.12
C GLN A 29 16.17 25.69 5.44
N ASP A 30 15.39 25.40 6.47
CA ASP A 30 15.58 25.89 7.84
C ASP A 30 15.62 24.70 8.81
N GLY A 31 16.84 24.34 9.21
CA GLY A 31 17.10 23.11 9.94
C GLY A 31 16.59 21.88 9.17
N PHE A 32 15.58 21.21 9.72
CA PHE A 32 14.96 20.03 9.12
C PHE A 32 13.74 20.35 8.25
N ALA A 33 13.22 21.57 8.31
CA ALA A 33 12.05 22.00 7.55
C ALA A 33 12.44 22.76 6.27
N TYR A 34 11.46 22.98 5.41
CA TYR A 34 11.55 23.90 4.28
C TYR A 34 10.58 25.06 4.50
N LEU A 35 11.05 26.28 4.24
CA LEU A 35 10.28 27.51 4.34
C LEU A 35 9.58 27.82 3.02
N GLY A 36 8.43 28.49 3.12
CA GLY A 36 7.62 28.92 1.98
C GLY A 36 6.36 28.09 1.78
N ALA A 37 5.65 28.38 0.69
CA ALA A 37 4.42 27.68 0.34
C ALA A 37 4.72 26.42 -0.50
N PRO A 38 3.98 25.32 -0.31
CA PRO A 38 4.02 24.21 -1.24
C PRO A 38 3.42 24.61 -2.60
N THR A 39 3.88 23.93 -3.63
CA THR A 39 3.44 24.05 -5.04
C THR A 39 2.57 22.86 -5.45
N THR A 40 2.85 21.67 -4.93
CA THR A 40 2.12 20.43 -5.27
C THR A 40 0.79 20.36 -4.53
N LEU A 41 -0.29 20.04 -5.26
CA LEU A 41 -1.64 19.96 -4.71
C LEU A 41 -1.74 18.98 -3.53
N GLY A 42 -2.41 19.42 -2.46
CA GLY A 42 -2.68 18.63 -1.26
C GLY A 42 -1.65 18.83 -0.13
N PHE A 43 -0.46 19.35 -0.44
CA PHE A 43 0.52 19.68 0.60
C PHE A 43 0.09 20.93 1.39
N THR A 44 0.24 20.88 2.70
CA THR A 44 0.01 22.01 3.62
C THR A 44 1.30 22.74 3.98
N SER A 45 2.44 22.07 3.86
CA SER A 45 3.80 22.61 3.93
C SER A 45 4.70 21.83 2.98
N ILE A 46 5.85 22.38 2.62
CA ILE A 46 6.79 21.74 1.66
C ILE A 46 7.27 20.37 2.16
N ARG A 47 7.38 20.20 3.48
CA ARG A 47 7.62 18.90 4.14
C ARG A 47 6.49 18.62 5.12
N ILE A 48 5.90 17.43 5.04
CA ILE A 48 4.90 16.93 6.00
C ILE A 48 5.21 15.49 6.41
N PRO A 49 4.82 15.04 7.62
CA PRO A 49 4.99 13.64 8.01
C PRO A 49 4.32 12.71 6.99
N ALA A 50 5.02 11.64 6.60
CA ALA A 50 4.40 10.62 5.77
C ALA A 50 3.40 9.80 6.60
N SER A 51 2.33 9.35 5.95
CA SER A 51 1.29 8.54 6.58
C SER A 51 1.24 7.14 5.95
N SER A 52 0.65 6.20 6.66
CA SER A 52 0.25 4.91 6.12
C SER A 52 -1.18 4.58 6.55
N LEU A 53 -1.81 3.65 5.84
CA LEU A 53 -3.06 3.04 6.25
C LEU A 53 -2.92 1.52 6.11
N SER A 54 -2.91 0.83 7.23
CA SER A 54 -2.79 -0.63 7.26
C SER A 54 -4.15 -1.24 6.94
N VAL A 55 -4.18 -2.26 6.07
CA VAL A 55 -5.35 -3.09 5.79
C VAL A 55 -5.16 -4.47 6.42
N GLY A 56 -6.02 -4.79 7.38
CA GLY A 56 -6.07 -6.07 8.06
C GLY A 56 -7.14 -6.97 7.47
N LEU A 57 -6.82 -8.22 7.20
CA LEU A 57 -7.77 -9.24 6.75
C LEU A 57 -7.99 -10.21 7.90
N VAL A 58 -9.20 -10.21 8.46
CA VAL A 58 -9.60 -11.17 9.50
C VAL A 58 -10.02 -12.45 8.80
N LEU A 59 -9.27 -13.53 9.04
CA LEU A 59 -9.52 -14.83 8.43
C LEU A 59 -10.56 -15.63 9.23
N THR A 60 -11.04 -16.72 8.65
CA THR A 60 -12.02 -17.62 9.27
C THR A 60 -11.54 -18.23 10.58
N ASP A 61 -10.22 -18.37 10.78
CA ASP A 61 -9.58 -18.87 12.00
C ASP A 61 -9.23 -17.78 13.02
N ASP A 62 -9.81 -16.59 12.89
CA ASP A 62 -9.57 -15.40 13.73
C ASP A 62 -8.18 -14.77 13.59
N THR A 63 -7.30 -15.31 12.74
CA THR A 63 -6.01 -14.68 12.44
C THR A 63 -6.23 -13.37 11.68
N VAL A 64 -5.48 -12.33 12.04
CA VAL A 64 -5.42 -11.09 11.27
C VAL A 64 -4.08 -10.97 10.57
N VAL A 65 -4.11 -10.91 9.24
CA VAL A 65 -2.93 -10.64 8.42
C VAL A 65 -2.98 -9.23 7.83
N TRP A 66 -1.82 -8.60 7.65
CA TRP A 66 -1.73 -7.16 7.38
C TRP A 66 -0.92 -6.81 6.13
N GLY A 67 -1.34 -5.75 5.45
CA GLY A 67 -0.52 -5.06 4.47
C GLY A 67 -0.64 -3.55 4.64
N ASP A 68 0.38 -2.81 4.22
CA ASP A 68 0.47 -1.38 4.51
C ASP A 68 0.34 -0.55 3.22
N MET A 69 -0.72 0.26 3.14
CA MET A 69 -0.91 1.23 2.07
C MET A 69 -0.10 2.49 2.41
N MET A 70 0.81 2.86 1.51
CA MET A 70 1.69 4.04 1.68
C MET A 70 2.16 4.54 0.31
N ASN A 71 2.75 5.73 0.29
CA ASN A 71 3.30 6.34 -0.93
C ASN A 71 4.76 6.76 -0.71
N VAL A 72 5.46 7.10 -1.79
CA VAL A 72 6.86 7.53 -1.78
C VAL A 72 7.01 8.96 -1.27
N GLN A 73 8.23 9.35 -0.90
CA GLN A 73 8.59 10.70 -0.43
C GLN A 73 8.05 11.81 -1.33
N TYR A 74 8.26 11.71 -2.65
CA TYR A 74 7.81 12.72 -3.62
C TYR A 74 6.42 12.36 -4.20
N SER A 75 5.45 12.13 -3.31
CA SER A 75 4.05 11.89 -3.67
C SER A 75 3.49 13.06 -4.49
N GLY A 76 2.72 12.79 -5.55
CA GLY A 76 2.18 13.82 -6.44
C GLY A 76 3.17 14.38 -7.48
N ALA A 77 4.45 13.98 -7.45
CA ALA A 77 5.47 14.47 -8.39
C ALA A 77 5.65 13.55 -9.61
N GLY A 78 5.83 14.15 -10.80
CA GLY A 78 6.33 13.45 -11.99
C GLY A 78 5.42 12.33 -12.50
N GLY A 79 4.10 12.54 -12.50
CA GLY A 79 3.11 11.56 -12.96
C GLY A 79 2.74 10.48 -11.94
N ARG A 80 3.23 10.60 -10.69
CA ARG A 80 2.77 9.76 -9.57
C ARG A 80 1.34 10.11 -9.18
N ASP A 81 0.70 9.17 -8.50
CA ASP A 81 -0.56 9.43 -7.81
C ASP A 81 -0.45 10.65 -6.89
N PRO A 82 -1.58 11.35 -6.63
CA PRO A 82 -1.64 12.48 -5.71
C PRO A 82 -1.07 12.18 -4.32
N LEU A 83 -0.94 13.22 -3.50
CA LEU A 83 -0.58 13.07 -2.09
C LEU A 83 -1.47 12.00 -1.40
N PHE A 84 -0.85 11.12 -0.62
CA PHE A 84 -1.55 10.06 0.10
C PHE A 84 -2.40 10.64 1.24
N ASP A 85 -3.68 10.84 0.95
CA ASP A 85 -4.69 11.26 1.93
C ASP A 85 -5.36 10.03 2.57
N THR A 86 -5.06 9.80 3.85
CA THR A 86 -5.56 8.65 4.60
C THR A 86 -7.10 8.58 4.64
N ASN A 87 -7.79 9.72 4.69
CA ASN A 87 -9.26 9.74 4.75
C ASN A 87 -9.87 9.37 3.39
N GLN A 88 -9.32 9.90 2.31
CA GLN A 88 -9.76 9.55 0.95
C GLN A 88 -9.50 8.08 0.65
N ILE A 89 -8.32 7.58 1.01
CA ILE A 89 -7.93 6.18 0.81
C ILE A 89 -8.80 5.26 1.69
N SER A 90 -9.03 5.60 2.96
CA SER A 90 -9.92 4.82 3.84
C SER A 90 -11.34 4.71 3.26
N ASN A 91 -11.91 5.83 2.84
CA ASN A 91 -13.24 5.87 2.22
C ASN A 91 -13.33 5.04 0.92
N LEU A 92 -12.30 5.11 0.07
CA LEU A 92 -12.22 4.29 -1.14
C LEU A 92 -12.15 2.80 -0.78
N THR A 93 -11.25 2.44 0.15
CA THR A 93 -11.03 1.05 0.57
C THR A 93 -12.30 0.44 1.15
N LEU A 94 -13.01 1.13 2.05
CA LEU A 94 -14.25 0.62 2.64
C LEU A 94 -15.37 0.46 1.61
N ARG A 95 -15.51 1.38 0.64
CA ARG A 95 -16.61 1.35 -0.33
C ARG A 95 -16.38 0.38 -1.48
N VAL A 96 -15.14 0.22 -1.93
CA VAL A 96 -14.82 -0.51 -3.17
C VAL A 96 -14.06 -1.79 -2.88
N VAL A 97 -13.01 -1.71 -2.07
CA VAL A 97 -12.03 -2.79 -1.93
C VAL A 97 -12.50 -3.83 -0.92
N ALA A 98 -13.03 -3.40 0.23
CA ALA A 98 -13.48 -4.29 1.30
C ALA A 98 -14.58 -5.27 0.83
N PRO A 99 -15.62 -4.85 0.08
CA PRO A 99 -16.61 -5.80 -0.46
C PRO A 99 -15.98 -6.87 -1.37
N ARG A 100 -15.00 -6.49 -2.21
CA ARG A 100 -14.30 -7.44 -3.08
C ARG A 100 -13.41 -8.40 -2.29
N LEU A 101 -12.74 -7.91 -1.24
CA LEU A 101 -11.92 -8.74 -0.35
C LEU A 101 -12.76 -9.83 0.33
N LEU A 102 -14.00 -9.52 0.71
CA LEU A 102 -14.90 -10.49 1.33
C LEU A 102 -15.43 -11.55 0.34
N ASP A 103 -15.33 -11.30 -0.97
CA ASP A 103 -15.87 -12.18 -2.02
C ASP A 103 -14.81 -13.08 -2.69
N VAL A 104 -13.54 -12.95 -2.33
CA VAL A 104 -12.46 -13.75 -2.92
C VAL A 104 -12.04 -14.96 -2.09
N ASP A 105 -11.46 -15.95 -2.77
CA ASP A 105 -10.70 -17.02 -2.13
C ASP A 105 -9.24 -16.59 -1.90
N ALA A 106 -8.95 -16.11 -0.71
CA ALA A 106 -7.62 -15.59 -0.33
C ALA A 106 -6.49 -16.64 -0.39
N SER A 107 -6.78 -17.92 -0.61
CA SER A 107 -5.74 -18.92 -0.87
C SER A 107 -5.14 -18.80 -2.27
N ARG A 108 -5.83 -18.15 -3.22
CA ARG A 108 -5.44 -17.99 -4.63
C ARG A 108 -4.86 -16.60 -4.89
N PHE A 109 -3.67 -16.34 -4.37
CA PHE A 109 -3.04 -15.01 -4.31
C PHE A 109 -3.21 -14.17 -5.59
N ARG A 110 -2.79 -14.68 -6.75
CA ARG A 110 -2.84 -13.91 -8.02
C ARG A 110 -4.26 -13.68 -8.52
N GLY A 111 -5.14 -14.67 -8.35
CA GLY A 111 -6.55 -14.55 -8.70
C GLY A 111 -7.22 -13.47 -7.85
N SER A 112 -7.07 -13.57 -6.53
CA SER A 112 -7.61 -12.58 -5.60
C SER A 112 -7.09 -11.17 -5.87
N CYS A 113 -5.81 -11.00 -6.21
CA CYS A 113 -5.29 -9.69 -6.58
C CYS A 113 -5.97 -9.14 -7.84
N THR A 114 -6.17 -9.98 -8.87
CA THR A 114 -6.86 -9.57 -10.11
C THR A 114 -8.27 -9.08 -9.80
N ASP A 115 -9.03 -9.84 -9.03
CA ASP A 115 -10.44 -9.55 -8.76
C ASP A 115 -10.60 -8.34 -7.83
N VAL A 116 -9.80 -8.25 -6.76
CA VAL A 116 -9.91 -7.17 -5.77
C VAL A 116 -9.40 -5.83 -6.34
N LEU A 117 -8.32 -5.87 -7.12
CA LEU A 117 -7.65 -4.68 -7.64
C LEU A 117 -8.16 -4.23 -9.01
N GLU A 118 -9.27 -4.82 -9.48
CA GLU A 118 -9.90 -4.41 -10.72
C GLU A 118 -10.21 -2.90 -10.72
N SER A 119 -10.05 -2.26 -11.89
CA SER A 119 -10.37 -0.84 -12.06
C SER A 119 -11.83 -0.52 -11.72
N VAL A 120 -12.09 0.69 -11.26
CA VAL A 120 -13.45 1.22 -11.09
C VAL A 120 -13.80 2.03 -12.33
N GLY A 121 -14.61 1.45 -13.21
CA GLY A 121 -14.88 2.03 -14.52
C GLY A 121 -13.60 2.09 -15.35
N ARG A 122 -13.15 3.31 -15.71
CA ARG A 122 -11.90 3.52 -16.47
C ARG A 122 -10.70 3.90 -15.60
N GLN A 123 -10.87 3.99 -14.29
CA GLN A 123 -9.84 4.44 -13.37
C GLN A 123 -9.28 3.27 -12.59
N ARG A 124 -7.96 3.15 -12.57
CA ARG A 124 -7.26 2.23 -11.67
C ARG A 124 -7.41 2.69 -10.22
N LEU A 125 -7.27 1.76 -9.30
CA LEU A 125 -7.12 2.10 -7.89
C LEU A 125 -5.78 2.85 -7.69
N PRO A 126 -5.68 3.72 -6.68
CA PRO A 126 -4.40 4.31 -6.30
C PRO A 126 -3.37 3.21 -6.03
N LEU A 127 -2.14 3.38 -6.51
CA LEU A 127 -1.06 2.40 -6.37
C LEU A 127 -0.77 2.08 -4.91
N ALA A 128 -0.94 3.03 -4.00
CA ALA A 128 -0.81 2.79 -2.56
C ALA A 128 -1.81 1.73 -2.05
N VAL A 129 -3.04 1.72 -2.59
CA VAL A 129 -4.06 0.70 -2.28
C VAL A 129 -3.65 -0.64 -2.88
N GLU A 130 -3.31 -0.68 -4.17
CA GLU A 130 -2.85 -1.90 -4.83
C GLU A 130 -1.65 -2.52 -4.09
N TYR A 131 -0.74 -1.68 -3.61
CA TYR A 131 0.44 -2.07 -2.85
C TYR A 131 0.08 -2.71 -1.50
N GLY A 132 -0.69 -2.03 -0.65
CA GLY A 132 -1.03 -2.58 0.67
C GLY A 132 -1.95 -3.79 0.61
N VAL A 133 -2.93 -3.78 -0.30
CA VAL A 133 -3.90 -4.88 -0.44
C VAL A 133 -3.25 -6.14 -0.98
N SER A 134 -2.36 -6.04 -1.98
CA SER A 134 -1.63 -7.20 -2.49
C SER A 134 -0.71 -7.82 -1.43
N GLN A 135 -0.09 -7.02 -0.56
CA GLN A 135 0.66 -7.55 0.59
C GLN A 135 -0.22 -8.35 1.55
N ALA A 136 -1.39 -7.81 1.90
CA ALA A 136 -2.31 -8.48 2.82
C ALA A 136 -2.82 -9.81 2.22
N LEU A 137 -3.18 -9.82 0.93
CA LEU A 137 -3.57 -11.02 0.20
C LEU A 137 -2.43 -12.05 0.11
N LEU A 138 -1.19 -11.60 -0.10
CA LEU A 138 -0.02 -12.49 -0.10
C LEU A 138 0.17 -13.16 1.26
N ARG A 139 0.03 -12.40 2.35
CA ARG A 139 0.09 -12.95 3.71
C ARG A 139 -1.06 -13.89 4.01
N ALA A 140 -2.27 -13.58 3.53
CA ALA A 140 -3.42 -14.47 3.70
C ALA A 140 -3.18 -15.81 3.00
N ALA A 141 -2.73 -15.80 1.74
CA ALA A 141 -2.41 -17.01 1.00
C ALA A 141 -1.30 -17.83 1.69
N ALA A 142 -0.24 -17.15 2.15
CA ALA A 142 0.85 -17.77 2.90
C ALA A 142 0.35 -18.46 4.18
N HIS A 143 -0.46 -17.77 4.98
CA HIS A 143 -1.06 -18.30 6.21
C HIS A 143 -1.95 -19.51 5.94
N LEU A 144 -2.91 -19.38 5.02
CA LEU A 144 -3.88 -20.43 4.68
C LEU A 144 -3.20 -21.69 4.11
N GLN A 145 -2.13 -21.53 3.34
CA GLN A 145 -1.37 -22.65 2.79
C GLN A 145 -0.26 -23.16 3.72
N ARG A 146 -0.07 -22.55 4.90
CA ARG A 146 1.05 -22.84 5.82
C ARG A 146 2.42 -22.78 5.15
N LYS A 147 2.60 -21.76 4.32
CA LYS A 147 3.82 -21.48 3.55
C LYS A 147 4.33 -20.09 3.90
N THR A 148 5.59 -19.85 3.61
CA THR A 148 6.16 -18.51 3.58
C THR A 148 5.61 -17.73 2.38
N MET A 149 5.59 -16.40 2.47
CA MET A 149 5.25 -15.55 1.32
C MET A 149 6.18 -15.80 0.12
N ALA A 150 7.45 -16.12 0.37
CA ALA A 150 8.40 -16.45 -0.69
C ALA A 150 7.99 -17.73 -1.44
N GLU A 151 7.55 -18.77 -0.74
CA GLU A 151 7.04 -20.00 -1.37
C GLU A 151 5.76 -19.76 -2.18
N ILE A 152 4.88 -18.86 -1.73
CA ILE A 152 3.70 -18.44 -2.51
C ILE A 152 4.13 -17.78 -3.81
N ILE A 153 5.03 -16.79 -3.75
CA ILE A 153 5.56 -16.13 -4.95
C ILE A 153 6.24 -17.13 -5.88
N CYS A 154 7.09 -18.02 -5.36
CA CYS A 154 7.74 -19.02 -6.19
C CYS A 154 6.72 -19.93 -6.90
N THR A 155 5.69 -20.39 -6.19
CA THR A 155 4.65 -21.24 -6.77
C THR A 155 3.84 -20.49 -7.84
N GLU A 156 3.36 -19.29 -7.53
CA GLU A 156 2.47 -18.47 -8.37
C GLU A 156 3.14 -17.91 -9.64
N PHE A 157 4.47 -17.86 -9.65
CA PHE A 157 5.27 -17.38 -10.78
C PHE A 157 6.15 -18.45 -11.41
N GLY A 158 6.03 -19.72 -10.99
CA GLY A 158 6.82 -20.83 -11.54
C GLY A 158 8.33 -20.68 -11.32
N LEU A 159 8.74 -20.10 -10.19
CA LEU A 159 10.13 -19.85 -9.84
C LEU A 159 10.66 -20.93 -8.89
N PRO A 160 11.96 -21.25 -8.94
CA PRO A 160 12.60 -22.11 -7.93
C PRO A 160 12.67 -21.40 -6.57
N LEU A 161 12.74 -22.18 -5.49
CA LEU A 161 12.98 -21.64 -4.16
C LEU A 161 14.40 -21.03 -4.06
N PRO A 162 14.56 -19.87 -3.40
CA PRO A 162 15.86 -19.25 -3.22
C PRO A 162 16.77 -20.11 -2.33
N THR A 163 17.98 -20.41 -2.83
CA THR A 163 18.99 -21.21 -2.11
C THR A 163 20.04 -20.36 -1.41
N ARG A 164 19.96 -19.03 -1.55
CA ARG A 164 20.88 -18.07 -0.95
C ARG A 164 20.14 -16.81 -0.53
N ARG A 165 20.74 -16.09 0.42
CA ARG A 165 20.23 -14.78 0.87
C ARG A 165 20.32 -13.75 -0.27
N VAL A 166 19.38 -12.82 -0.28
CA VAL A 166 19.43 -11.62 -1.12
C VAL A 166 20.35 -10.61 -0.41
N PRO A 167 21.38 -10.05 -1.09
CA PRO A 167 22.20 -9.00 -0.50
C PRO A 167 21.37 -7.78 -0.11
N ILE A 168 21.64 -7.24 1.07
CA ILE A 168 21.01 -6.00 1.54
C ILE A 168 21.92 -4.85 1.09
N TYR A 169 21.34 -3.87 0.40
CA TYR A 169 22.01 -2.62 0.09
C TYR A 169 21.93 -1.71 1.31
N CYS A 170 23.09 -1.39 1.89
CA CYS A 170 23.23 -0.57 3.08
C CYS A 170 23.78 0.81 2.71
#